data_AF-Q2SLL4-F1
#
_entry.id   AF-Q2SLL4-F1
#
_cell.length_a   1.000
_cell.length_b   1.000
_cell.length_c   1.000
_cell.angle_alpha   90.00
_cell.angle_beta   90.00
_cell.angle_gamma   90.00
#
_symmetry.space_group_name_H-M   'P 1'
#
loop_
_entity.id
_entity.type
_entity.pdbx_description
1 polymer ?
#
loop_
_entity_poly.entity_id
_entity_poly.type
_entity_poly.pdbx_seq_one_letter_code
_entity_poly.pdbx_strand_id
1 'polypeptide(L)'
;MKNKILSLTRTSVLLAAAAFSAHSLADCQALARTDMERLYCEIQDKGEGASLPKLEDFRRNDRQIQALLLKRPAAKLGLSLPGAGKSQKPRKAESTVGTTPATATNNISRSEPKADVQQAPRSSAPATNDCLLYKDQITCGSHQFHLATNKQNKFLKQGALAEDNKLNLPSFQGDPANEPAVKDYLSQAYRVYIPKMLEIGLGDATMSFTKFYYSFKDIQKQNLSFSDRFETMYGFLKRDKSAMAIQPRYSKELPSDINQCNGLSDAIIVCDNGATNWVYVRQS
;
A
#
# COMPACT_ATOMS: atom_id res chain seq x y z
N MET A 1 -8.30 -25.18 -85.51
CA MET A 1 -9.27 -25.26 -84.39
C MET A 1 -8.98 -24.14 -83.38
N LYS A 2 -10.01 -23.65 -82.69
CA LYS A 2 -10.02 -22.89 -81.42
C LYS A 2 -8.76 -22.07 -81.01
N ASN A 3 -8.90 -20.75 -81.12
CA ASN A 3 -8.59 -19.69 -80.14
C ASN A 3 -7.43 -19.89 -79.12
N LYS A 4 -6.59 -18.85 -78.98
CA LYS A 4 -6.77 -17.86 -77.89
C LYS A 4 -6.03 -16.54 -78.14
N ILE A 5 -6.69 -15.45 -77.77
CA ILE A 5 -6.13 -14.09 -77.71
C ILE A 5 -5.57 -13.90 -76.29
N LEU A 6 -4.34 -13.39 -76.15
CA LEU A 6 -3.86 -12.87 -74.87
C LEU A 6 -4.19 -11.38 -74.77
N SER A 7 -5.11 -11.03 -73.88
CA SER A 7 -5.44 -9.64 -73.56
C SER A 7 -4.50 -9.13 -72.46
N LEU A 8 -3.88 -7.97 -72.68
CA LEU A 8 -3.09 -7.28 -71.66
C LEU A 8 -4.02 -6.53 -70.69
N THR A 9 -4.50 -7.22 -69.67
CA THR A 9 -5.30 -6.60 -68.60
C THR A 9 -4.39 -5.81 -67.65
N ARG A 10 -4.48 -4.47 -67.70
CA ARG A 10 -3.88 -3.58 -66.68
C ARG A 10 -4.58 -3.79 -65.35
N THR A 11 -3.89 -4.37 -64.37
CA THR A 11 -4.41 -4.54 -63.01
C THR A 11 -4.33 -3.21 -62.24
N SER A 12 -5.42 -2.44 -62.24
CA SER A 12 -5.54 -1.24 -61.41
C SER A 12 -5.55 -1.61 -59.93
N VAL A 13 -4.51 -1.25 -59.18
CA VAL A 13 -4.47 -1.40 -57.72
C VAL A 13 -5.38 -0.34 -57.10
N LEU A 14 -6.62 -0.71 -56.78
CA LEU A 14 -7.49 0.10 -55.94
C LEU A 14 -6.93 0.12 -54.52
N LEU A 15 -6.51 1.31 -54.08
CA LEU A 15 -6.04 1.53 -52.72
C LEU A 15 -7.25 1.54 -51.77
N ALA A 16 -7.57 0.37 -51.21
CA ALA A 16 -8.64 0.21 -50.24
C ALA A 16 -8.29 0.97 -48.94
N ALA A 17 -8.78 2.20 -48.81
CA ALA A 17 -8.64 2.99 -47.60
C ALA A 17 -9.36 2.28 -46.44
N ALA A 18 -8.60 1.69 -45.52
CA ALA A 18 -9.15 1.10 -44.32
C ALA A 18 -9.80 2.19 -43.46
N ALA A 19 -11.13 2.21 -43.42
CA ALA A 19 -11.90 3.06 -42.52
C ALA A 19 -11.69 2.56 -41.08
N PHE A 20 -10.68 3.09 -40.40
CA PHE A 20 -10.49 2.87 -38.97
C PHE A 20 -11.68 3.48 -38.22
N SER A 21 -12.55 2.61 -37.69
CA SER A 21 -13.70 3.01 -36.88
C SER A 21 -13.23 3.68 -35.59
N ALA A 22 -13.13 5.01 -35.62
CA ALA A 22 -13.01 5.84 -34.43
C ALA A 22 -14.28 5.68 -33.59
N HIS A 23 -14.23 4.81 -32.58
CA HIS A 23 -15.30 4.64 -31.61
C HIS A 23 -15.43 5.96 -30.84
N SER A 24 -16.65 6.50 -30.74
CA SER A 24 -16.81 7.94 -30.52
C SER A 24 -16.65 8.34 -29.05
N LEU A 25 -16.06 9.51 -28.80
CA LEU A 25 -15.96 10.07 -27.45
C LEU A 25 -17.34 10.44 -26.86
N ALA A 26 -18.34 10.67 -27.71
CA ALA A 26 -19.72 10.97 -27.32
C ALA A 26 -20.38 9.81 -26.54
N ASP A 27 -20.02 8.57 -26.87
CA ASP A 27 -20.51 7.36 -26.17
C ASP A 27 -20.12 7.35 -24.68
N CYS A 28 -18.98 7.95 -24.31
CA CYS A 28 -18.55 8.02 -22.92
C CYS A 28 -19.49 8.87 -22.07
N GLN A 29 -19.79 10.11 -22.51
CA GLN A 29 -20.65 11.01 -21.73
C GLN A 29 -22.09 10.50 -21.63
N ALA A 30 -22.62 9.87 -22.69
CA ALA A 30 -23.95 9.25 -22.67
C ALA A 30 -24.06 8.09 -21.66
N LEU A 31 -22.96 7.41 -21.35
CA LEU A 31 -22.90 6.30 -20.40
C LEU A 31 -22.57 6.74 -18.95
N ALA A 32 -22.19 8.00 -18.71
CA ALA A 32 -21.66 8.45 -17.42
C ALA A 32 -22.74 8.62 -16.33
N ARG A 33 -22.74 7.75 -15.32
CA ARG A 33 -23.81 7.69 -14.29
C ARG A 33 -23.59 8.61 -13.10
N THR A 34 -22.34 8.96 -12.80
CA THR A 34 -21.93 9.80 -11.66
C THR A 34 -21.16 11.04 -12.10
N ASP A 35 -20.99 12.01 -11.19
CA ASP A 35 -20.16 13.20 -11.44
C ASP A 35 -18.69 12.85 -11.71
N MET A 36 -18.24 11.73 -11.14
CA MET A 36 -16.89 11.19 -11.34
C MET A 36 -16.76 10.60 -12.75
N GLU A 37 -17.74 9.82 -13.21
CA GLU A 37 -17.75 9.33 -14.60
C GLU A 37 -17.87 10.47 -15.62
N ARG A 38 -18.63 11.53 -15.32
CA ARG A 38 -18.72 12.72 -16.19
C ARG A 38 -17.35 13.42 -16.31
N LEU A 39 -16.68 13.66 -15.19
CA LEU A 39 -15.33 14.23 -15.18
C LEU A 39 -14.29 13.28 -15.82
N TYR A 40 -14.40 11.97 -15.63
CA TYR A 40 -13.60 10.95 -16.32
C TYR A 40 -13.72 11.09 -17.85
N CYS A 41 -14.95 11.20 -18.37
CA CYS A 41 -15.17 11.32 -19.81
C CYS A 41 -14.69 12.67 -20.36
N GLU A 42 -14.84 13.77 -19.61
CA GLU A 42 -14.27 15.07 -19.99
C GLU A 42 -12.73 15.05 -20.07
N ILE A 43 -12.07 14.30 -19.18
CA ILE A 43 -10.61 14.11 -19.19
C ILE A 43 -10.14 13.23 -20.35
N GLN A 44 -10.91 12.19 -20.72
CA GLN A 44 -10.65 11.38 -21.92
C GLN A 44 -10.79 12.22 -23.19
N ASP A 45 -11.88 12.98 -23.31
CA ASP A 45 -12.17 13.87 -24.44
C ASP A 45 -11.08 14.94 -24.65
N LYS A 46 -10.59 15.53 -23.55
CA LYS A 46 -9.48 16.50 -23.54
C LYS A 46 -8.08 15.85 -23.62
N GLY A 47 -7.98 14.56 -23.95
CA GLY A 47 -6.72 13.87 -24.27
C GLY A 47 -5.80 13.49 -23.11
N GLU A 48 -6.16 13.80 -21.86
CA GLU A 48 -5.36 13.47 -20.67
C GLU A 48 -5.73 12.12 -20.03
N GLY A 49 -6.74 11.45 -20.58
CA GLY A 49 -7.21 10.14 -20.13
C GLY A 49 -6.27 8.96 -20.41
N ALA A 50 -5.16 9.16 -21.12
CA ALA A 50 -4.16 8.11 -21.40
C ALA A 50 -3.49 7.51 -20.15
N SER A 51 -3.64 8.14 -18.98
CA SER A 51 -3.17 7.64 -17.68
C SER A 51 -4.26 7.02 -16.80
N LEU A 52 -5.52 6.98 -17.28
CA LEU A 52 -6.66 6.43 -16.56
C LEU A 52 -6.90 4.95 -16.93
N PRO A 53 -7.42 4.12 -16.00
CA PRO A 53 -7.95 2.80 -16.34
C PRO A 53 -9.21 2.93 -17.22
N LYS A 54 -9.64 1.84 -17.87
CA LYS A 54 -10.86 1.86 -18.71
C LYS A 54 -12.10 2.19 -17.88
N LEU A 55 -13.17 2.68 -18.52
CA LEU A 55 -14.39 3.15 -17.82
C LEU A 55 -15.00 2.10 -16.87
N GLU A 56 -15.07 0.82 -17.27
CA GLU A 56 -15.61 -0.25 -16.40
C GLU A 56 -14.68 -0.60 -15.23
N ASP A 57 -13.37 -0.41 -15.39
CA ASP A 57 -12.40 -0.57 -14.31
C ASP A 57 -12.47 0.64 -13.36
N PHE A 58 -12.57 1.85 -13.92
CA PHE A 58 -12.80 3.09 -13.17
C PHE A 58 -14.05 3.02 -12.30
N ARG A 59 -15.18 2.53 -12.84
CA ARG A 59 -16.45 2.32 -12.11
C ARG A 59 -16.34 1.35 -10.93
N ARG A 60 -15.42 0.38 -10.96
CA ARG A 60 -15.21 -0.59 -9.86
C ARG A 60 -14.48 0.02 -8.66
N ASN A 61 -13.89 1.19 -8.82
CA ASN A 61 -13.24 1.93 -7.74
C ASN A 61 -14.27 2.78 -6.98
N ASP A 62 -14.08 2.99 -5.67
CA ASP A 62 -14.94 3.87 -4.87
C ASP A 62 -14.74 5.37 -5.20
N ARG A 63 -15.60 6.25 -4.66
CA ARG A 63 -15.56 7.70 -4.91
C ARG A 63 -14.24 8.38 -4.51
N GLN A 64 -13.49 7.88 -3.53
CA GLN A 64 -12.18 8.44 -3.14
C GLN A 64 -11.08 7.99 -4.11
N ILE A 65 -11.03 6.71 -4.48
CA ILE A 65 -10.07 6.23 -5.48
C ILE A 65 -10.36 6.82 -6.86
N GLN A 66 -11.63 6.92 -7.26
CA GLN A 66 -12.07 7.68 -8.45
C GLN A 66 -11.56 9.13 -8.38
N ALA A 67 -11.73 9.83 -7.24
CA ALA A 67 -11.23 11.20 -7.08
C ALA A 67 -9.70 11.29 -7.19
N LEU A 68 -8.95 10.31 -6.66
CA LEU A 68 -7.48 10.26 -6.77
C LEU A 68 -6.99 10.00 -8.19
N LEU A 69 -7.64 9.08 -8.92
CA LEU A 69 -7.35 8.79 -10.33
C LEU A 69 -7.56 10.04 -11.19
N LEU A 70 -8.69 10.75 -11.00
CA LEU A 70 -8.98 11.96 -11.76
C LEU A 70 -8.17 13.18 -11.32
N LYS A 71 -7.68 13.23 -10.07
CA LYS A 71 -7.05 14.44 -9.47
C LYS A 71 -5.97 15.08 -10.33
N ARG A 72 -5.05 14.28 -10.86
CA ARG A 72 -3.87 14.79 -11.60
C ARG A 72 -4.22 15.17 -13.05
N PRO A 73 -4.96 14.35 -13.83
CA PRO A 73 -5.47 14.76 -15.13
C PRO A 73 -6.42 15.98 -15.06
N ALA A 74 -7.35 16.01 -14.09
CA ALA A 74 -8.23 17.15 -13.87
C ALA A 74 -7.45 18.45 -13.63
N ALA A 75 -6.47 18.42 -12.72
CA ALA A 75 -5.65 19.57 -12.38
C ALA A 75 -4.84 20.12 -13.57
N LYS A 76 -4.35 19.26 -14.48
CA LYS A 76 -3.70 19.71 -15.73
C LYS A 76 -4.65 20.51 -16.64
N LEU A 77 -5.93 20.11 -16.66
CA LEU A 77 -6.98 20.70 -17.49
C LEU A 77 -7.74 21.85 -16.79
N GLY A 78 -7.32 22.25 -15.59
CA GLY A 78 -8.01 23.26 -14.77
C GLY A 78 -9.34 22.81 -14.16
N LEU A 79 -9.67 21.52 -14.22
CA LEU A 79 -10.95 20.96 -13.77
C LEU A 79 -10.95 20.65 -12.27
N SER A 80 -12.09 20.87 -11.62
CA SER A 80 -12.25 20.67 -10.17
C SER A 80 -12.81 19.29 -9.83
N LEU A 81 -12.41 18.76 -8.67
CA LEU A 81 -12.94 17.49 -8.14
C LEU A 81 -14.26 17.71 -7.37
N PRO A 82 -15.33 16.93 -7.64
CA PRO A 82 -16.54 16.96 -6.84
C PRO A 82 -16.29 16.63 -5.36
N GLY A 83 -16.79 17.48 -4.44
CA GLY A 83 -16.99 17.13 -3.03
C GLY A 83 -15.89 17.52 -2.01
N ALA A 84 -14.88 18.31 -2.35
CA ALA A 84 -13.78 18.65 -1.43
C ALA A 84 -14.15 19.75 -0.39
N GLY A 85 -14.42 19.39 0.88
CA GLY A 85 -14.85 20.36 1.91
C GLY A 85 -14.40 20.09 3.37
N LYS A 86 -13.28 20.73 3.77
CA LYS A 86 -12.86 21.22 5.12
C LYS A 86 -13.20 20.42 6.41
N SER A 87 -12.16 20.18 7.24
CA SER A 87 -12.26 19.84 8.68
C SER A 87 -11.26 20.64 9.53
N GLN A 88 -11.55 20.85 10.83
CA GLN A 88 -10.75 21.64 11.78
C GLN A 88 -10.10 20.80 12.90
N LYS A 89 -9.21 21.42 13.70
CA LYS A 89 -8.22 20.77 14.58
C LYS A 89 -8.37 21.19 16.07
N PRO A 90 -8.43 20.27 17.05
CA PRO A 90 -8.42 20.60 18.48
C PRO A 90 -7.03 20.90 19.10
N ARG A 91 -7.02 21.30 20.38
CA ARG A 91 -5.91 21.92 21.13
C ARG A 91 -5.49 21.09 22.36
N LYS A 92 -4.24 21.22 22.82
CA LYS A 92 -3.67 20.56 24.02
C LYS A 92 -4.18 21.15 25.35
N ALA A 93 -4.00 20.39 26.43
CA ALA A 93 -3.87 20.87 27.81
C ALA A 93 -2.71 20.11 28.53
N GLU A 94 -2.22 20.66 29.65
CA GLU A 94 -1.10 20.18 30.50
C GLU A 94 -1.63 19.81 31.92
N SER A 95 -0.87 19.23 32.87
CA SER A 95 0.57 18.89 32.90
C SER A 95 0.84 17.40 33.29
N THR A 96 1.39 16.91 34.42
CA THR A 96 1.91 17.51 35.67
C THR A 96 2.95 16.58 36.37
N VAL A 97 3.71 17.12 37.33
CA VAL A 97 4.70 16.52 38.28
C VAL A 97 4.18 15.27 39.03
N GLY A 98 4.97 14.24 39.39
CA GLY A 98 6.43 13.99 39.32
C GLY A 98 6.74 12.46 39.27
N THR A 99 7.72 11.82 39.95
CA THR A 99 8.77 12.20 40.93
C THR A 99 9.88 11.08 40.96
N THR A 100 11.03 11.26 41.64
CA THR A 100 12.21 10.34 41.71
C THR A 100 12.82 10.33 43.15
N PRO A 101 13.92 9.59 43.53
CA PRO A 101 14.87 8.73 42.78
C PRO A 101 15.24 7.37 43.48
N ALA A 102 16.44 6.84 43.19
CA ALA A 102 17.14 5.60 43.65
C ALA A 102 16.87 4.34 42.80
N THR A 103 17.80 3.70 42.06
CA THR A 103 19.29 3.49 42.08
C THR A 103 19.72 2.18 42.76
N ALA A 104 19.92 1.13 41.96
CA ALA A 104 20.80 0.00 42.26
C ALA A 104 21.29 -0.69 40.97
N THR A 105 22.61 -0.84 40.85
CA THR A 105 23.34 -1.51 39.76
C THR A 105 23.28 -3.04 39.83
N ASN A 106 23.39 -3.72 38.68
CA ASN A 106 24.48 -4.68 38.43
C ASN A 106 24.59 -5.07 36.95
N ASN A 107 25.80 -5.47 36.53
CA ASN A 107 26.18 -5.84 35.17
C ASN A 107 26.58 -7.34 35.09
N ILE A 108 26.55 -7.93 33.88
CA ILE A 108 27.64 -8.70 33.21
C ILE A 108 27.09 -9.72 32.18
N SER A 109 27.83 -9.86 31.06
CA SER A 109 27.86 -10.88 29.97
C SER A 109 26.70 -11.89 29.80
N ARG A 110 26.09 -12.07 28.61
CA ARG A 110 26.66 -12.43 27.28
C ARG A 110 27.28 -13.83 27.20
N SER A 111 26.61 -14.71 26.47
CA SER A 111 27.19 -15.82 25.68
C SER A 111 26.34 -16.05 24.43
N GLU A 112 26.97 -16.08 23.25
CA GLU A 112 26.35 -16.55 22.00
C GLU A 112 26.64 -18.04 21.80
N PRO A 113 25.73 -18.77 21.14
CA PRO A 113 26.15 -19.71 20.09
C PRO A 113 25.76 -19.24 18.68
N LYS A 114 26.56 -19.65 17.68
CA LYS A 114 26.33 -19.37 16.26
C LYS A 114 25.32 -20.32 15.62
N ALA A 115 24.59 -19.77 14.65
CA ALA A 115 24.17 -20.37 13.37
C ALA A 115 23.56 -21.79 13.35
N ASP A 116 22.30 -21.84 12.92
CA ASP A 116 22.00 -22.48 11.64
C ASP A 116 21.05 -21.57 10.82
N VAL A 117 21.08 -21.66 9.49
CA VAL A 117 20.18 -20.96 8.57
C VAL A 117 19.26 -21.98 7.91
N GLN A 118 18.39 -22.61 8.72
CA GLN A 118 17.18 -23.20 8.14
C GLN A 118 16.40 -22.08 7.44
N GLN A 119 16.18 -22.23 6.13
CA GLN A 119 15.08 -21.56 5.48
C GLN A 119 13.80 -22.09 6.13
N ALA A 120 13.16 -21.24 6.95
CA ALA A 120 11.90 -21.58 7.58
C ALA A 120 10.87 -21.99 6.51
N PRO A 121 10.00 -22.98 6.78
CA PRO A 121 8.92 -23.32 5.86
C PRO A 121 8.12 -22.05 5.55
N ARG A 122 7.70 -21.88 4.28
CA ARG A 122 6.90 -20.74 3.86
C ARG A 122 5.52 -20.83 4.53
N SER A 123 5.37 -20.26 5.73
CA SER A 123 4.10 -20.20 6.45
C SER A 123 3.01 -19.65 5.54
N SER A 124 2.04 -20.50 5.21
CA SER A 124 0.86 -20.11 4.45
C SER A 124 0.08 -19.10 5.29
N ALA A 125 0.03 -17.86 4.82
CA ALA A 125 -0.79 -16.85 5.45
C ALA A 125 -2.27 -17.27 5.36
N PRO A 126 -3.10 -16.95 6.36
CA PRO A 126 -4.48 -17.40 6.40
C PRO A 126 -5.26 -16.77 5.23
N ALA A 127 -6.06 -17.57 4.54
CA ALA A 127 -7.05 -17.06 3.61
C ALA A 127 -8.10 -16.29 4.41
N THR A 128 -8.38 -15.03 4.03
CA THR A 128 -9.31 -14.16 4.77
C THR A 128 -10.79 -14.41 4.44
N ASN A 129 -11.07 -15.28 3.47
CA ASN A 129 -12.42 -15.61 2.98
C ASN A 129 -13.35 -16.15 4.08
N ASP A 130 -12.81 -16.98 4.99
CA ASP A 130 -13.56 -17.63 6.08
C ASP A 130 -13.36 -16.90 7.43
N CYS A 131 -12.89 -15.65 7.39
CA CYS A 131 -12.68 -14.81 8.58
C CYS A 131 -13.86 -13.87 8.83
N LEU A 132 -14.14 -13.60 10.10
CA LEU A 132 -15.17 -12.65 10.54
C LEU A 132 -14.51 -11.46 11.25
N LEU A 133 -14.80 -10.25 10.77
CA LEU A 133 -14.29 -8.99 11.33
C LEU A 133 -15.27 -8.44 12.39
N TYR A 134 -14.78 -8.27 13.61
CA TYR A 134 -15.51 -7.69 14.74
C TYR A 134 -14.71 -6.56 15.37
N LYS A 135 -14.76 -5.37 14.75
CA LYS A 135 -14.09 -4.14 15.20
C LYS A 135 -12.56 -4.29 15.34
N ASP A 136 -12.07 -4.46 16.57
CA ASP A 136 -10.68 -4.63 16.95
C ASP A 136 -10.25 -6.12 16.98
N GLN A 137 -11.12 -7.03 16.56
CA GLN A 137 -10.84 -8.47 16.47
C GLN A 137 -11.18 -9.03 15.09
N ILE A 138 -10.43 -10.04 14.65
CA ILE A 138 -10.75 -10.90 13.50
C ILE A 138 -10.68 -12.35 13.97
N THR A 139 -11.70 -13.15 13.64
CA THR A 139 -11.75 -14.58 13.97
C THR A 139 -11.75 -15.40 12.68
N CYS A 140 -10.80 -16.32 12.53
CA CYS A 140 -10.64 -17.22 11.39
C CYS A 140 -10.61 -18.67 11.90
N GLY A 141 -11.73 -19.39 11.76
CA GLY A 141 -11.89 -20.70 12.40
C GLY A 141 -11.66 -20.63 13.91
N SER A 142 -10.70 -21.41 14.43
CA SER A 142 -10.31 -21.43 15.84
C SER A 142 -9.27 -20.36 16.24
N HIS A 143 -8.94 -19.40 15.37
CA HIS A 143 -7.89 -18.42 15.59
C HIS A 143 -8.43 -17.00 15.72
N GLN A 144 -8.06 -16.32 16.80
CA GLN A 144 -8.43 -14.94 17.10
C GLN A 144 -7.23 -14.01 16.94
N PHE A 145 -7.39 -12.94 16.16
CA PHE A 145 -6.39 -11.91 15.92
C PHE A 145 -6.92 -10.58 16.47
N HIS A 146 -6.10 -9.84 17.20
CA HIS A 146 -6.49 -8.55 17.82
C HIS A 146 -5.69 -7.41 17.19
N LEU A 147 -6.34 -6.26 17.03
CA LEU A 147 -5.76 -5.06 16.45
C LEU A 147 -4.58 -4.55 17.28
N ALA A 148 -3.39 -4.59 16.70
CA ALA A 148 -2.17 -4.10 17.30
C ALA A 148 -2.22 -2.57 17.45
N THR A 149 -1.82 -2.12 18.63
CA THR A 149 -1.76 -0.71 19.00
C THR A 149 -0.31 -0.26 19.18
N ASN A 150 -0.11 1.05 19.29
CA ASN A 150 1.21 1.59 19.63
C ASN A 150 1.53 1.31 21.11
N LYS A 151 2.72 0.76 21.37
CA LYS A 151 3.14 0.34 22.73
C LYS A 151 4.03 1.40 23.40
N GLN A 152 3.80 1.62 24.70
CA GLN A 152 4.73 2.36 25.55
C GLN A 152 6.08 1.63 25.65
N ASN A 153 7.18 2.37 25.84
CA ASN A 153 8.54 1.79 25.81
C ASN A 153 8.75 0.66 26.84
N LYS A 154 8.10 0.75 28.00
CA LYS A 154 8.08 -0.28 29.06
C LYS A 154 7.39 -1.60 28.68
N PHE A 155 6.75 -1.68 27.51
CA PHE A 155 6.09 -2.88 26.98
C PHE A 155 6.77 -3.42 25.70
N LEU A 156 7.96 -2.92 25.37
CA LEU A 156 8.80 -3.45 24.29
C LEU A 156 9.72 -4.55 24.83
N LYS A 157 10.20 -5.43 23.94
CA LYS A 157 11.28 -6.37 24.29
C LYS A 157 12.57 -5.60 24.54
N GLN A 158 13.44 -6.12 25.41
CA GLN A 158 14.82 -5.64 25.52
C GLN A 158 15.50 -5.71 24.14
N GLY A 159 16.31 -4.71 23.80
CA GLY A 159 16.94 -4.59 22.48
C GLY A 159 16.06 -4.01 21.37
N ALA A 160 14.73 -3.90 21.53
CA ALA A 160 13.85 -3.44 20.45
C ALA A 160 14.22 -2.06 19.88
N LEU A 161 14.70 -1.12 20.71
CA LEU A 161 15.13 0.22 20.26
C LEU A 161 16.67 0.36 20.16
N ALA A 162 17.43 -0.73 20.32
CA ALA A 162 18.88 -0.71 20.20
C ALA A 162 19.34 -0.59 18.74
N GLU A 163 20.63 -0.32 18.54
CA GLU A 163 21.17 -0.01 17.20
C GLU A 163 21.20 -1.24 16.27
N ASP A 164 21.48 -2.41 16.83
CA ASP A 164 21.62 -3.72 16.21
C ASP A 164 20.29 -4.30 15.69
N ASN A 165 19.15 -3.92 16.27
CA ASN A 165 17.84 -4.19 15.68
C ASN A 165 17.66 -3.42 14.35
N LYS A 166 18.18 -3.95 13.24
CA LYS A 166 18.00 -3.41 11.89
C LYS A 166 16.64 -3.81 11.28
N LEU A 167 16.16 -3.05 10.31
CA LEU A 167 14.98 -3.38 9.51
C LEU A 167 15.27 -4.53 8.54
N ASN A 168 16.46 -4.53 7.93
CA ASN A 168 16.96 -5.58 7.01
C ASN A 168 15.94 -5.97 5.91
N LEU A 169 15.37 -4.99 5.20
CA LEU A 169 14.61 -5.29 3.99
C LEU A 169 15.53 -5.92 2.93
N PRO A 170 15.07 -6.92 2.16
CA PRO A 170 15.83 -7.39 1.01
C PRO A 170 16.02 -6.24 0.01
N SER A 171 17.15 -6.21 -0.70
CA SER A 171 17.36 -5.27 -1.82
C SER A 171 16.72 -5.80 -3.09
N PHE A 172 16.08 -4.91 -3.87
CA PHE A 172 15.53 -5.25 -5.18
C PHE A 172 16.66 -5.41 -6.21
N GLN A 173 16.60 -6.48 -7.01
CA GLN A 173 17.58 -6.81 -8.06
C GLN A 173 16.95 -7.00 -9.44
N GLY A 174 15.64 -6.74 -9.58
CA GLY A 174 14.92 -6.85 -10.84
C GLY A 174 14.87 -5.54 -11.63
N ASP A 175 14.18 -5.58 -12.77
CA ASP A 175 13.81 -4.39 -13.53
C ASP A 175 12.66 -3.63 -12.84
N PRO A 176 12.79 -2.32 -12.49
CA PRO A 176 11.71 -1.52 -11.91
C PRO A 176 10.49 -1.31 -12.81
N ALA A 177 10.57 -1.62 -14.11
CA ALA A 177 9.44 -1.66 -15.05
C ALA A 177 8.73 -3.04 -15.09
N ASN A 178 9.33 -4.10 -14.58
CA ASN A 178 8.71 -5.41 -14.44
C ASN A 178 7.75 -5.43 -13.23
N GLU A 179 6.53 -4.96 -13.47
CA GLU A 179 5.46 -4.83 -12.46
C GLU A 179 5.19 -6.11 -11.65
N PRO A 180 5.12 -7.33 -12.23
CA PRO A 180 5.08 -8.57 -11.46
C PRO A 180 6.26 -8.74 -10.49
N ALA A 181 7.50 -8.61 -10.96
CA ALA A 181 8.69 -8.76 -10.12
C ALA A 181 8.76 -7.71 -9.00
N VAL A 182 8.34 -6.48 -9.27
CA VAL A 182 8.22 -5.41 -8.27
C VAL A 182 7.17 -5.77 -7.21
N LYS A 183 6.00 -6.31 -7.59
CA LYS A 183 4.95 -6.71 -6.65
C LYS A 183 5.35 -7.92 -5.80
N ASP A 184 6.01 -8.91 -6.38
CA ASP A 184 6.52 -10.08 -5.66
C ASP A 184 7.60 -9.68 -4.65
N TYR A 185 8.52 -8.80 -5.05
CA TYR A 185 9.53 -8.22 -4.16
C TYR A 185 8.89 -7.44 -3.00
N LEU A 186 7.97 -6.53 -3.30
CA LEU A 186 7.34 -5.70 -2.27
C LEU A 186 6.46 -6.50 -1.32
N SER A 187 5.80 -7.56 -1.80
CA SER A 187 5.04 -8.48 -0.95
C SER A 187 5.95 -9.21 0.06
N GLN A 188 7.18 -9.55 -0.33
CA GLN A 188 8.19 -10.13 0.56
C GLN A 188 8.78 -9.08 1.52
N ALA A 189 9.11 -7.88 1.04
CA ALA A 189 9.62 -6.81 1.88
C ALA A 189 8.58 -6.31 2.91
N TYR A 190 7.29 -6.28 2.56
CA TYR A 190 6.20 -5.91 3.46
C TYR A 190 6.00 -6.92 4.60
N ARG A 191 6.22 -8.21 4.32
CA ARG A 191 6.29 -9.30 5.32
C ARG A 191 7.44 -9.14 6.32
N VAL A 192 8.48 -8.37 6.01
CA VAL A 192 9.53 -7.98 6.97
C VAL A 192 9.16 -6.67 7.69
N TYR A 193 8.68 -5.68 6.94
CA TYR A 193 8.33 -4.35 7.45
C TYR A 193 7.31 -4.37 8.60
N ILE A 194 6.17 -5.06 8.45
CA ILE A 194 5.10 -5.03 9.46
C ILE A 194 5.55 -5.67 10.80
N PRO A 195 6.15 -6.88 10.86
CA PRO A 195 6.75 -7.41 12.09
C PRO A 195 7.76 -6.46 12.72
N LYS A 196 8.61 -5.80 11.91
CA LYS A 196 9.60 -4.84 12.42
C LYS A 196 9.00 -3.58 13.01
N MET A 197 7.84 -3.12 12.53
CA MET A 197 7.09 -2.03 13.18
C MET A 197 6.44 -2.50 14.49
N LEU A 198 5.90 -3.73 14.52
CA LEU A 198 5.33 -4.32 15.74
C LEU A 198 6.39 -4.53 16.84
N GLU A 199 7.61 -4.91 16.46
CA GLU A 199 8.75 -5.11 17.37
C GLU A 199 9.10 -3.82 18.14
N ILE A 200 9.11 -2.68 17.46
CA ILE A 200 9.32 -1.36 18.08
C ILE A 200 8.03 -0.72 18.63
N GLY A 201 6.91 -1.45 18.59
CA GLY A 201 5.63 -1.03 19.16
C GLY A 201 4.94 0.11 18.40
N LEU A 202 5.02 0.11 17.07
CA LEU A 202 4.37 1.06 16.16
C LEU A 202 3.19 0.43 15.38
N GLY A 203 2.35 -0.39 16.04
CA GLY A 203 1.26 -1.12 15.37
C GLY A 203 0.24 -0.25 14.63
N ASP A 204 -0.17 0.87 15.24
CA ASP A 204 -1.12 1.85 14.68
C ASP A 204 -0.40 2.98 13.90
N ALA A 205 0.94 2.92 13.79
CA ALA A 205 1.77 3.83 13.01
C ALA A 205 2.46 3.12 11.81
N THR A 206 1.82 2.07 11.29
CA THR A 206 2.24 1.35 10.08
C THR A 206 1.72 2.04 8.81
N MET A 207 2.44 1.93 7.69
CA MET A 207 1.93 2.33 6.37
C MET A 207 1.21 1.16 5.67
N SER A 208 0.20 1.48 4.86
CA SER A 208 -0.52 0.54 3.98
C SER A 208 0.37 -0.03 2.89
N PHE A 209 -0.03 -1.16 2.29
CA PHE A 209 0.73 -1.75 1.19
C PHE A 209 0.79 -0.80 -0.02
N THR A 210 -0.30 -0.07 -0.30
CA THR A 210 -0.35 0.97 -1.33
C THR A 210 0.69 2.06 -1.11
N LYS A 211 0.85 2.55 0.14
CA LYS A 211 1.85 3.56 0.48
C LYS A 211 3.27 3.00 0.38
N PHE A 212 3.49 1.76 0.82
CA PHE A 212 4.77 1.06 0.70
C PHE A 212 5.19 0.91 -0.77
N TYR A 213 4.25 0.51 -1.63
CA TYR A 213 4.44 0.38 -3.08
C TYR A 213 4.78 1.70 -3.77
N TYR A 214 4.02 2.78 -3.55
CA TYR A 214 4.34 4.06 -4.17
C TYR A 214 5.63 4.67 -3.61
N SER A 215 5.96 4.46 -2.33
CA SER A 215 7.26 4.85 -1.75
C SER A 215 8.41 4.19 -2.51
N PHE A 216 8.30 2.90 -2.87
CA PHE A 216 9.29 2.22 -3.70
C PHE A 216 9.41 2.87 -5.08
N LYS A 217 8.29 3.06 -5.81
CA LYS A 217 8.33 3.63 -7.16
C LYS A 217 8.88 5.07 -7.16
N ASP A 218 8.65 5.86 -6.12
CA ASP A 218 9.18 7.23 -6.00
C ASP A 218 10.65 7.29 -5.57
N ILE A 219 11.13 6.33 -4.77
CA ILE A 219 12.56 6.19 -4.44
C ILE A 219 13.35 5.67 -5.66
N GLN A 220 12.80 4.73 -6.42
CA GLN A 220 13.41 4.23 -7.67
C GLN A 220 13.57 5.33 -8.73
N LYS A 221 12.59 6.23 -8.91
CA LYS A 221 12.69 7.40 -9.82
C LYS A 221 13.87 8.34 -9.50
N GLN A 222 14.38 8.29 -8.27
CA GLN A 222 15.52 9.09 -7.82
C GLN A 222 16.85 8.31 -7.89
N ASN A 223 16.85 7.09 -8.44
CA ASN A 223 17.99 6.17 -8.47
C ASN A 223 18.57 5.88 -7.07
N LEU A 224 17.70 5.81 -6.06
CA LEU A 224 18.05 5.57 -4.67
C LEU A 224 17.69 4.14 -4.23
N SER A 225 18.47 3.57 -3.32
CA SER A 225 18.18 2.27 -2.71
C SER A 225 16.96 2.34 -1.79
N PHE A 226 15.99 1.46 -2.01
CA PHE A 226 14.77 1.37 -1.19
C PHE A 226 15.04 0.80 0.20
N SER A 227 15.81 -0.28 0.28
CA SER A 227 16.21 -0.93 1.53
C SER A 227 16.97 0.03 2.44
N ASP A 228 17.97 0.75 1.93
CA ASP A 228 18.79 1.68 2.73
C ASP A 228 18.00 2.92 3.19
N ARG A 229 17.07 3.42 2.37
CA ARG A 229 16.17 4.51 2.75
C ARG A 229 15.20 4.08 3.85
N PHE A 230 14.66 2.86 3.77
CA PHE A 230 13.76 2.33 4.80
C PHE A 230 14.51 1.93 6.09
N GLU A 231 15.75 1.44 6.01
CA GLU A 231 16.63 1.22 7.17
C GLU A 231 16.95 2.55 7.87
N THR A 232 17.28 3.59 7.11
CA THR A 232 17.49 4.96 7.63
C THR A 232 16.24 5.47 8.36
N MET A 233 15.06 5.30 7.74
CA MET A 233 13.78 5.63 8.36
C MET A 233 13.53 4.84 9.66
N TYR A 234 13.86 3.55 9.69
CA TYR A 234 13.72 2.72 10.90
C TYR A 234 14.67 3.18 12.02
N GLY A 235 15.89 3.57 11.68
CA GLY A 235 16.84 4.19 12.61
C GLY A 235 16.29 5.47 13.24
N PHE A 236 15.62 6.32 12.45
CA PHE A 236 14.93 7.51 12.97
C PHE A 236 13.71 7.13 13.83
N LEU A 237 12.85 6.23 13.37
CA LEU A 237 11.68 5.77 14.12
C LEU A 237 12.06 5.20 15.49
N LYS A 238 13.15 4.41 15.61
CA LYS A 238 13.66 3.92 16.90
C LYS A 238 14.12 5.04 17.85
N ARG A 239 14.78 6.07 17.31
CA ARG A 239 15.26 7.23 18.09
C ARG A 239 14.10 8.12 18.57
N ASP A 240 13.14 8.38 17.68
CA ASP A 240 11.93 9.12 18.00
C ASP A 240 11.10 8.34 19.04
N LYS A 241 11.01 7.02 18.89
CA LYS A 241 10.34 6.11 19.82
C LYS A 241 11.00 6.09 21.20
N SER A 242 12.33 6.15 21.30
CA SER A 242 13.03 6.15 22.59
C SER A 242 12.89 7.47 23.33
N ALA A 243 12.85 8.59 22.61
CA ALA A 243 12.74 9.94 23.17
C ALA A 243 11.29 10.41 23.44
N MET A 244 10.28 9.94 22.69
CA MET A 244 8.92 10.48 22.72
C MET A 244 7.85 9.48 23.14
N ALA A 245 6.93 9.92 23.98
CA ALA A 245 5.67 9.23 24.24
C ALA A 245 4.74 9.33 23.02
N ILE A 246 4.08 8.21 22.68
CA ILE A 246 3.16 8.11 21.54
C ILE A 246 1.78 7.65 21.99
N GLN A 247 0.74 8.03 21.23
CA GLN A 247 -0.63 7.62 21.50
C GLN A 247 -0.86 6.15 21.08
N PRO A 248 -1.55 5.32 21.90
CA PRO A 248 -1.87 3.93 21.55
C PRO A 248 -2.65 3.77 20.24
N ARG A 249 -3.53 4.73 19.95
CA ARG A 249 -4.28 4.90 18.69
C ARG A 249 -4.28 6.37 18.28
N TYR A 250 -4.07 6.67 17.02
CA TYR A 250 -4.23 8.01 16.44
C TYR A 250 -5.61 8.24 15.82
N SER A 251 -6.28 7.16 15.40
CA SER A 251 -7.64 7.20 14.84
C SER A 251 -8.57 6.20 15.56
N LYS A 252 -9.87 6.50 15.55
CA LYS A 252 -10.94 5.57 15.95
C LYS A 252 -11.47 4.75 14.76
N GLU A 253 -10.99 5.04 13.55
CA GLU A 253 -11.31 4.25 12.36
C GLU A 253 -10.84 2.80 12.51
N LEU A 254 -11.58 1.92 11.86
CA LEU A 254 -11.40 0.47 11.78
C LEU A 254 -11.72 0.06 10.33
N PRO A 255 -11.28 -1.12 9.87
CA PRO A 255 -11.73 -1.64 8.58
C PRO A 255 -13.26 -1.78 8.61
N SER A 256 -13.92 -1.49 7.50
CA SER A 256 -15.38 -1.59 7.40
C SER A 256 -15.85 -2.99 7.01
N ASP A 257 -14.97 -3.81 6.42
CA ASP A 257 -15.29 -5.10 5.82
C ASP A 257 -14.03 -6.01 5.81
N ILE A 258 -14.22 -7.33 5.94
CA ILE A 258 -13.12 -8.30 5.90
C ILE A 258 -12.42 -8.37 4.53
N ASN A 259 -13.09 -7.96 3.44
CA ASN A 259 -12.50 -7.86 2.10
C ASN A 259 -11.41 -6.78 1.99
N GLN A 260 -11.27 -5.90 2.98
CA GLN A 260 -10.11 -4.99 3.11
C GLN A 260 -8.86 -5.69 3.70
N CYS A 261 -9.01 -6.93 4.18
CA CYS A 261 -8.01 -7.67 4.94
C CYS A 261 -7.37 -8.80 4.14
N ASN A 262 -6.04 -8.92 4.26
CA ASN A 262 -5.24 -9.97 3.66
C ASN A 262 -4.35 -10.63 4.73
N GLY A 263 -4.17 -11.95 4.63
CA GLY A 263 -3.19 -12.66 5.44
C GLY A 263 -1.76 -12.25 5.06
N LEU A 264 -1.02 -11.68 6.02
CA LEU A 264 0.41 -11.39 5.85
C LEU A 264 1.26 -12.59 6.31
N SER A 265 0.86 -13.23 7.41
CA SER A 265 1.41 -14.51 7.89
C SER A 265 0.36 -15.25 8.72
N ASP A 266 0.65 -16.51 9.04
CA ASP A 266 -0.01 -17.35 10.04
C ASP A 266 -0.20 -16.69 11.42
N ALA A 267 0.54 -15.62 11.73
CA ALA A 267 0.38 -14.82 12.95
C ALA A 267 -0.19 -13.40 12.74
N ILE A 268 -0.30 -12.91 11.48
CA ILE A 268 -0.62 -11.52 11.17
C ILE A 268 -1.59 -11.41 9.99
N ILE A 269 -2.72 -10.73 10.21
CA ILE A 269 -3.61 -10.23 9.15
C ILE A 269 -3.42 -8.71 9.06
N VAL A 270 -3.39 -8.17 7.85
CA VAL A 270 -3.31 -6.71 7.62
C VAL A 270 -4.52 -6.28 6.80
N CYS A 271 -5.23 -5.28 7.27
CA CYS A 271 -6.30 -4.61 6.54
C CYS A 271 -5.88 -3.20 6.17
N ASP A 272 -6.16 -2.75 4.95
CA ASP A 272 -5.92 -1.36 4.56
C ASP A 272 -6.94 -0.86 3.52
N ASN A 273 -7.12 0.46 3.48
CA ASN A 273 -7.95 1.15 2.48
C ASN A 273 -7.12 2.13 1.62
N GLY A 274 -5.84 1.82 1.43
CA GLY A 274 -4.82 2.70 0.86
C GLY A 274 -4.39 3.84 1.80
N ALA A 275 -5.30 4.42 2.58
CA ALA A 275 -5.06 5.56 3.46
C ALA A 275 -4.64 5.16 4.88
N THR A 276 -5.42 4.31 5.55
CA THR A 276 -5.20 3.81 6.91
C THR A 276 -4.83 2.32 6.85
N ASN A 277 -3.96 1.86 7.76
CA ASN A 277 -3.51 0.47 7.84
C ASN A 277 -3.78 -0.07 9.25
N TRP A 278 -4.37 -1.26 9.33
CA TRP A 278 -4.75 -1.92 10.58
C TRP A 278 -4.11 -3.30 10.62
N VAL A 279 -3.24 -3.54 11.61
CA VAL A 279 -2.50 -4.79 11.75
C VAL A 279 -3.12 -5.62 12.86
N TYR A 280 -3.65 -6.79 12.56
CA TYR A 280 -4.25 -7.72 13.51
C TYR A 280 -3.28 -8.87 13.79
N VAL A 281 -2.97 -9.11 15.06
CA VAL A 281 -1.98 -10.10 15.50
C VAL A 281 -2.66 -11.21 16.28
N ARG A 282 -2.38 -12.46 15.91
CA ARG A 282 -2.93 -13.67 16.56
C ARG A 282 -2.62 -13.63 18.05
N GLN A 283 -3.60 -13.94 18.89
CA GLN A 283 -3.32 -14.21 20.31
C GLN A 283 -2.69 -15.60 20.46
N SER A 284 -2.02 -15.81 21.59
CA SER A 284 -1.40 -17.09 21.99
C SER A 284 -2.25 -17.79 23.03
#